data_AF-A0A967I1C5-F1
#
_entry.id   AF-A0A967I1C5-F1
#
_cell.length_a   1.000
_cell.length_b   1.000
_cell.length_c   1.000
_cell.angle_alpha   90.00
_cell.angle_beta   90.00
_cell.angle_gamma   90.00
#
_symmetry.space_group_name_H-M   'P 1'
#
loop_
_entity.id
_entity.type
_entity.pdbx_description
1 polymer ?
#
loop_
_entity_poly.entity_id
_entity_poly.type
_entity_poly.pdbx_seq_one_letter_code
_entity_poly.pdbx_strand_id
1 'polypeptide(L)'
;MKKKRTGEISYYESKIRLLKTPNLDPTLLKLGCWDAPFDKVGLSNQRKSEYFIKQCKKYYEQKIERIHKENRAARRGTWFARLGL
;
A
#
# COMPACT_ATOMS: atom_id res chain seq x y z
N MET A 1 6.14 -11.41 -17.91
CA MET A 1 5.82 -10.17 -17.14
C MET A 1 5.36 -10.38 -15.67
N LYS A 2 5.59 -11.54 -15.01
CA LYS A 2 5.14 -11.77 -13.61
C LYS A 2 5.96 -11.04 -12.53
N LYS A 3 7.25 -10.75 -12.78
CA LYS A 3 8.18 -10.14 -11.80
C LYS A 3 7.85 -8.69 -11.39
N LYS A 4 7.23 -7.88 -12.27
CA LYS A 4 6.99 -6.46 -11.98
C LYS A 4 5.96 -6.24 -10.85
N ARG A 5 4.89 -7.05 -10.79
CA ARG A 5 3.80 -6.85 -9.82
C ARG A 5 4.08 -7.37 -8.41
N THR A 6 4.99 -8.34 -8.25
CA THR A 6 5.46 -8.76 -6.92
C THR A 6 6.30 -7.68 -6.24
N GLY A 7 7.05 -6.89 -7.02
CA GLY A 7 7.82 -5.76 -6.48
C GLY A 7 6.93 -4.67 -5.87
N GLU A 8 5.80 -4.37 -6.51
CA GLU A 8 4.85 -3.36 -6.00
C GLU A 8 4.17 -3.79 -4.70
N ILE A 9 3.77 -5.07 -4.57
CA ILE A 9 3.20 -5.58 -3.31
C ILE A 9 4.24 -5.47 -2.19
N SER A 10 5.47 -5.94 -2.44
CA SER A 10 6.54 -5.89 -1.45
C SER A 10 6.88 -4.45 -1.03
N TYR A 11 6.84 -3.51 -1.99
CA TYR A 11 6.98 -2.08 -1.70
C TYR A 11 5.91 -1.60 -0.72
N TYR A 12 4.61 -1.81 -0.99
CA TYR A 12 3.55 -1.37 -0.09
C TYR A 12 3.57 -2.09 1.27
N GLU A 13 3.94 -3.37 1.32
CA GLU A 13 4.14 -4.10 2.57
C GLU A 13 5.28 -3.50 3.41
N SER A 14 6.36 -3.04 2.78
CA SER A 14 7.46 -2.36 3.48
C SER A 14 6.99 -1.03 4.10
N LYS A 15 6.13 -0.28 3.40
CA LYS A 15 5.52 0.95 3.93
C LYS A 15 4.61 0.68 5.11
N ILE A 16 3.78 -0.37 5.04
CA ILE A 16 2.93 -0.78 6.16
C ILE A 16 3.77 -1.21 7.36
N ARG A 17 4.91 -1.88 7.14
CA ARG A 17 5.85 -2.24 8.21
C ARG A 17 6.44 -1.01 8.89
N LEU A 18 6.88 -0.01 8.13
CA LEU A 18 7.34 1.28 8.67
C LEU A 18 6.27 1.93 9.55
N LEU A 19 5.00 1.90 9.13
CA LEU A 19 3.88 2.48 9.87
C LEU A 19 3.49 1.73 11.15
N LYS A 20 4.01 0.53 11.36
CA LYS A 20 3.83 -0.24 12.61
C LYS A 20 4.92 0.04 13.64
N THR A 21 5.97 0.75 13.25
CA THR A 21 7.07 1.11 14.16
C THR A 21 6.53 2.04 15.25
N PRO A 22 6.66 1.68 16.54
CA PRO A 22 6.23 2.54 17.63
C PRO A 22 7.06 3.83 17.65
N ASN A 23 6.43 4.95 18.01
CA ASN A 23 7.09 6.26 18.13
C ASN A 23 7.86 6.68 16.86
N LEU A 24 7.32 6.36 15.68
CA LEU A 24 7.93 6.77 14.41
C LEU A 24 8.02 8.30 14.33
N ASP A 25 9.23 8.80 14.08
CA ASP A 25 9.48 10.22 13.94
C ASP A 25 8.58 10.85 12.85
N PRO A 26 7.95 12.02 13.10
CA PRO A 26 7.08 12.67 12.13
C PRO A 26 7.73 12.94 10.77
N THR A 27 9.04 13.18 10.71
CA THR A 27 9.80 13.37 9.46
C THR A 27 9.86 12.06 8.68
N LEU A 28 10.19 10.95 9.36
CA LEU A 28 10.18 9.62 8.76
C LEU A 28 8.78 9.21 8.30
N LEU A 29 7.74 9.61 9.04
CA LEU A 29 6.35 9.39 8.65
C LEU A 29 6.00 10.13 7.34
N LYS A 30 6.45 11.38 7.18
CA LYS A 30 6.25 12.16 5.93
C LYS A 30 6.96 11.55 4.73
N LEU A 31 8.22 11.12 4.91
CA LEU A 31 9.02 10.48 3.87
C LEU A 31 8.49 9.09 3.53
N GLY A 32 8.14 8.33 4.56
CA GLY A 32 7.51 7.01 4.46
C GLY A 32 6.24 7.07 3.62
N CYS A 33 5.40 8.07 3.88
CA CYS A 33 4.12 8.26 3.20
C CYS A 33 4.14 9.32 2.09
N TRP A 34 5.28 9.51 1.44
CA TRP A 34 5.41 10.55 0.42
C TRP A 34 4.42 10.41 -0.74
N ASP A 35 4.14 9.17 -1.14
CA ASP A 35 3.28 8.75 -2.26
C ASP A 35 1.80 8.62 -1.89
N ALA A 36 1.44 8.79 -0.61
CA ALA A 36 0.06 8.79 -0.18
C ALA A 36 -0.56 10.19 -0.41
N PRO A 37 -1.79 10.29 -0.95
CA PRO A 37 -2.44 11.56 -1.29
C PRO A 37 -3.12 12.19 -0.08
N PHE A 38 -2.43 12.25 1.06
CA PHE A 38 -2.97 12.81 2.30
C PHE A 38 -2.12 13.98 2.78
N ASP A 39 -2.77 14.91 3.47
CA ASP A 39 -2.09 16.09 4.02
C ASP A 39 -1.12 15.70 5.14
N LYS A 40 0.07 16.29 5.10
CA LYS A 40 1.23 15.99 5.96
C LYS A 40 1.43 17.07 7.05
N VAL A 41 0.47 17.96 7.23
CA VAL A 41 0.53 19.09 8.17
C VAL A 41 0.19 18.67 9.60
N GLY A 42 0.93 19.21 10.58
CA GLY A 42 0.59 19.06 12.00
C GLY A 42 0.82 17.67 12.59
N LEU A 43 1.72 16.86 12.01
CA LEU A 43 2.09 15.53 12.50
C LEU A 43 2.87 15.54 13.83
N SER A 44 3.19 16.72 14.38
CA SER A 44 3.69 16.86 15.75
C SER A 44 2.61 16.57 16.81
N ASN A 45 1.33 16.65 16.45
CA ASN A 45 0.22 16.27 17.32
C ASN A 45 -0.04 14.77 17.19
N GLN A 46 0.01 14.04 18.31
CA GLN A 46 -0.17 12.58 18.36
C GLN A 46 -1.50 12.11 17.73
N ARG A 47 -2.61 12.79 17.98
CA ARG A 47 -3.90 12.39 17.38
C ARG A 47 -3.91 12.55 15.87
N LYS A 48 -3.27 13.62 15.37
CA LYS A 48 -3.15 13.87 13.93
C LYS A 48 -2.20 12.86 13.27
N SER A 49 -1.10 12.51 13.94
CA SER A 49 -0.17 11.50 13.42
C SER A 49 -0.81 10.11 13.39
N GLU A 50 -1.53 9.70 14.43
CA GLU A 50 -2.26 8.44 14.46
C GLU A 50 -3.32 8.37 13.36
N TYR A 51 -4.08 9.44 13.16
CA TYR A 51 -5.06 9.53 12.07
C TYR A 51 -4.38 9.41 10.69
N PHE A 52 -3.28 10.15 10.49
CA PHE A 52 -2.50 10.10 9.25
C PHE A 52 -1.94 8.71 8.98
N ILE A 53 -1.37 8.05 9.99
CA ILE A 53 -0.88 6.67 9.91
C ILE A 53 -2.00 5.73 9.48
N LYS A 54 -3.20 5.86 10.07
CA LYS A 54 -4.36 5.05 9.74
C LYS A 54 -4.79 5.22 8.27
N GLN A 55 -4.83 6.46 7.77
CA GLN A 55 -5.15 6.75 6.37
C GLN A 55 -4.12 6.13 5.42
N CYS A 56 -2.83 6.34 5.69
CA CYS A 56 -1.75 5.81 4.87
C CYS A 56 -1.77 4.28 4.83
N LYS A 57 -1.93 3.63 6.00
CA LYS A 57 -2.04 2.18 6.09
C LYS A 57 -3.20 1.65 5.25
N LYS A 58 -4.40 2.24 5.40
CA LYS A 58 -5.59 1.85 4.61
C LYS A 58 -5.35 2.00 3.12
N TYR A 59 -4.72 3.10 2.68
CA TYR A 59 -4.39 3.33 1.28
C TYR A 59 -3.47 2.23 0.72
N TYR A 60 -2.41 1.87 1.44
CA TYR A 60 -1.48 0.83 1.00
C TYR A 60 -2.13 -0.57 0.98
N GLU A 61 -2.97 -0.89 1.96
CA GLU A 61 -3.74 -2.14 1.98
C GLU A 61 -4.66 -2.23 0.75
N GLN A 62 -5.36 -1.14 0.40
CA GLN A 62 -6.20 -1.09 -0.79
C GLN A 62 -5.41 -1.24 -2.11
N LYS A 63 -4.18 -0.71 -2.17
CA LYS A 63 -3.29 -0.90 -3.34
C LYS A 63 -2.91 -2.37 -3.49
N ILE A 64 -2.51 -3.03 -2.41
CA ILE A 64 -2.18 -4.46 -2.40
C ILE A 64 -3.41 -5.29 -2.83
N GLU A 65 -4.58 -4.99 -2.29
CA GLU A 65 -5.82 -5.70 -2.64
C GLU A 65 -6.17 -5.54 -4.13
N ARG A 66 -6.04 -4.32 -4.69
CA ARG A 66 -6.26 -4.07 -6.12
C ARG A 66 -5.31 -4.91 -6.98
N ILE A 67 -4.02 -4.94 -6.65
CA ILE A 67 -3.04 -5.76 -7.37
C ILE A 67 -3.40 -7.24 -7.30
N HIS A 68 -3.84 -7.73 -6.13
CA HIS A 68 -4.30 -9.11 -5.99
C HIS A 68 -5.54 -9.40 -6.84
N LYS A 69 -6.53 -8.49 -6.87
CA LYS A 69 -7.75 -8.65 -7.67
C LYS A 69 -7.43 -8.72 -9.16
N GLU A 70 -6.56 -7.84 -9.64
CA GLU A 70 -6.08 -7.85 -11.03
C GLU A 70 -5.30 -9.13 -11.37
N ASN A 71 -4.44 -9.61 -10.47
CA ASN A 71 -3.73 -10.86 -10.65
C ASN A 71 -4.67 -12.07 -10.70
N ARG A 72 -5.73 -12.09 -9.89
CA ARG A 72 -6.77 -13.13 -9.94
C ARG A 72 -7.58 -13.06 -11.24
N ALA A 73 -7.98 -11.85 -11.67
CA ALA A 73 -8.71 -11.65 -12.91
C ALA A 73 -7.88 -12.09 -14.13
N ALA A 74 -6.60 -11.74 -14.18
CA ALA A 74 -5.68 -12.16 -15.23
C ALA A 74 -5.55 -13.70 -15.29
N ARG A 75 -5.49 -14.37 -14.14
CA ARG A 75 -5.46 -15.85 -14.05
C ARG A 75 -6.77 -16.51 -14.49
N ARG A 76 -7.92 -15.92 -14.18
CA ARG A 76 -9.22 -16.42 -14.66
C ARG A 76 -9.38 -16.23 -16.16
N GLY A 77 -9.01 -15.07 -16.72
CA GLY A 77 -9.03 -14.83 -18.16
C GLY A 77 -8.11 -15.77 -18.95
N THR A 78 -6.95 -16.13 -18.39
CA THR A 78 -6.08 -17.16 -19.01
C THR A 78 -6.66 -18.56 -18.93
N TRP A 79 -7.48 -18.87 -17.92
CA TRP A 79 -8.14 -20.17 -17.80
C TRP A 79 -9.26 -20.33 -18.85
N PHE A 80 -10.08 -19.29 -19.06
CA PHE A 80 -11.09 -19.28 -20.13
C PHE A 80 -10.45 -19.35 -21.52
N ALA A 81 -9.42 -18.53 -21.79
CA ALA A 81 -8.70 -18.57 -23.08
C ALA A 81 -7.99 -19.91 -23.35
N ARG A 82 -7.64 -20.68 -22.30
CA ARG A 82 -6.99 -21.99 -22.43
C ARG A 82 -8.01 -23.13 -22.64
N LEU A 83 -9.28 -22.90 -22.34
CA LEU A 83 -10.37 -23.86 -22.56
C LEU A 83 -11.06 -23.69 -23.93
N GLY A 84 -10.62 -22.76 -24.77
CA GLY A 84 -11.15 -22.60 -26.13
C GLY A 84 -12.60 -22.14 -26.20
N LEU A 85 -13.06 -21.37 -25.21
CA LEU A 85 -14.31 -20.60 -25.25
C LEU A 85 -14.00 -19.14 -25.59
#